data_AF-A0A4Y2NWL3-F1
#
_entry.id   AF-A0A4Y2NWL3-F1
#
_cell.length_a   1.000
_cell.length_b   1.000
_cell.length_c   1.000
_cell.angle_alpha   90.00
_cell.angle_beta   90.00
_cell.angle_gamma   90.00
#
_symmetry.space_group_name_H-M   'P 1'
#
loop_
_entity.id
_entity.type
_entity.pdbx_description
1 polymer ?
#
loop_
_entity_poly.entity_id
_entity_poly.type
_entity_poly.pdbx_seq_one_letter_code
_entity_poly.pdbx_strand_id
1 'polypeptide(L)'
;MSSTNGWNNLLKASQLVTSLRKSSAEVLQGIPSDKLTDLTTIENALEARFGDSHLTQFYRTELKTRRQKPGESLQVLAADVERLMSLAYAECPQDVRDSLAAQYFVDAIKDEDTQHATRLMDAKDLKSALAYSMKYQAAKTVSKTSRNVRLIEVEEDTGKKRRKSLTVC
;
A
#
# COMPACT_ATOMS: atom_id res chain seq x y z
N MET A 1 -15.23 -22.06 -8.52
CA MET A 1 -15.50 -23.50 -8.33
C MET A 1 -17.02 -23.72 -8.42
N SER A 2 -17.53 -24.32 -9.50
CA SER A 2 -18.90 -24.88 -9.57
C SER A 2 -19.10 -25.73 -10.84
N SER A 3 -18.29 -26.80 -10.97
CA SER A 3 -18.42 -27.81 -12.04
C SER A 3 -19.06 -29.11 -11.54
N THR A 4 -19.97 -29.04 -10.55
CA THR A 4 -20.36 -30.23 -9.77
C THR A 4 -21.73 -30.83 -10.10
N ASN A 5 -22.57 -30.19 -10.92
CA ASN A 5 -23.98 -30.63 -11.04
C ASN A 5 -24.44 -30.96 -12.47
N GLY A 6 -23.65 -30.69 -13.52
CA GLY A 6 -24.09 -30.89 -14.91
C GLY A 6 -25.25 -29.99 -15.37
N TRP A 7 -25.57 -28.94 -14.62
CA TRP A 7 -26.65 -28.03 -14.97
C TRP A 7 -26.25 -27.17 -16.17
N ASN A 8 -27.13 -27.10 -17.17
CA ASN A 8 -26.97 -26.14 -18.26
C ASN A 8 -27.21 -24.70 -17.76
N ASN A 9 -26.72 -23.71 -18.51
CA ASN A 9 -26.80 -22.31 -18.10
C ASN A 9 -28.25 -21.81 -17.95
N LEU A 10 -29.19 -22.37 -18.72
CA LEU A 10 -30.61 -22.05 -18.64
C LEU A 10 -31.20 -22.41 -17.27
N LEU A 11 -30.93 -23.63 -16.78
CA LEU A 11 -31.40 -24.09 -15.49
C LEU A 11 -30.75 -23.30 -14.34
N LYS A 12 -29.46 -22.97 -14.47
CA LYS A 12 -28.77 -22.10 -13.51
C LYS A 12 -29.40 -20.70 -13.45
N ALA A 13 -29.70 -20.09 -14.60
CA ALA A 13 -30.35 -18.79 -14.68
C ALA A 13 -31.74 -18.81 -14.04
N SER A 14 -32.58 -19.80 -14.38
CA SER A 14 -33.91 -19.95 -13.80
C SER A 14 -33.87 -20.18 -12.28
N GLN A 15 -32.93 -20.98 -11.80
CA GLN A 15 -32.77 -21.21 -10.37
C GLN A 15 -32.27 -19.95 -9.66
N LEU A 16 -31.33 -19.22 -10.26
CA LEU A 16 -30.82 -17.97 -9.73
C LEU A 16 -31.96 -16.95 -9.59
N VAL A 17 -32.73 -16.72 -10.66
CA VAL A 17 -33.88 -15.80 -10.67
C VAL A 17 -34.89 -16.12 -9.56
N THR A 18 -35.23 -17.39 -9.35
CA THR A 18 -36.17 -17.80 -8.30
C THR A 18 -35.59 -17.70 -6.89
N SER A 19 -34.27 -17.73 -6.75
CA SER A 19 -33.59 -17.60 -5.46
C SER A 19 -33.40 -16.15 -4.99
N LEU A 20 -33.46 -15.16 -5.90
CA LEU A 20 -33.29 -13.74 -5.58
C LEU A 20 -34.45 -13.26 -4.71
N ARG A 21 -34.16 -12.41 -3.72
CA ARG A 21 -35.12 -11.94 -2.73
C ARG A 21 -34.88 -10.47 -2.40
N LYS A 22 -35.95 -9.74 -2.10
CA LYS A 22 -35.89 -8.33 -1.67
C LYS A 22 -35.12 -7.48 -2.70
N SER A 23 -34.14 -6.68 -2.24
CA SER A 23 -33.32 -5.80 -3.07
C SER A 23 -32.59 -6.51 -4.21
N SER A 24 -32.23 -7.79 -4.06
CA SER A 24 -31.55 -8.53 -5.13
C SER A 24 -32.50 -8.94 -6.26
N ALA A 25 -33.79 -9.16 -5.97
CA ALA A 25 -34.80 -9.44 -6.98
C ALA A 25 -35.18 -8.18 -7.79
N GLU A 26 -35.04 -6.98 -7.21
CA GLU A 26 -35.30 -5.72 -7.92
C GLU A 26 -34.35 -5.49 -9.10
N VAL A 27 -33.16 -6.11 -9.12
CA VAL A 27 -32.24 -6.05 -10.28
C VAL A 27 -32.89 -6.60 -11.54
N LEU A 28 -33.77 -7.59 -11.39
CA LEU A 28 -34.43 -8.24 -12.53
C LEU A 28 -35.38 -7.30 -13.28
N GLN A 29 -35.88 -6.24 -12.63
CA GLN A 29 -36.79 -5.28 -13.27
C GLN A 29 -36.11 -4.46 -14.37
N GLY A 30 -34.78 -4.32 -14.32
CA GLY A 30 -33.98 -3.64 -15.34
C GLY A 30 -33.52 -4.55 -16.47
N ILE A 31 -33.78 -5.86 -16.39
CA ILE A 31 -33.34 -6.84 -17.40
C ILE A 31 -34.53 -7.18 -18.31
N PRO A 32 -34.37 -7.11 -19.64
CA PRO A 32 -35.40 -7.58 -20.57
C PRO A 32 -35.78 -9.04 -20.32
N SER A 33 -37.08 -9.36 -20.43
CA SER A 33 -37.60 -10.70 -20.10
C SER A 33 -36.94 -11.82 -20.93
N ASP A 34 -36.64 -11.57 -22.21
CA ASP A 34 -35.95 -12.51 -23.09
C ASP A 34 -34.50 -12.81 -22.65
N LYS A 35 -33.92 -11.93 -21.82
CA LYS A 35 -32.57 -12.06 -21.27
C LYS A 35 -32.52 -12.64 -19.85
N LEU A 36 -33.67 -12.87 -19.21
CA LEU A 36 -33.74 -13.53 -17.90
C LEU A 36 -33.39 -15.04 -17.93
N THR A 37 -33.13 -15.58 -19.13
CA THR A 37 -32.63 -16.95 -19.34
C THR A 37 -31.11 -17.01 -19.53
N ASP A 38 -30.47 -15.85 -19.72
CA ASP A 38 -29.03 -15.73 -19.88
C ASP A 38 -28.37 -15.48 -18.53
N LEU A 39 -27.67 -16.50 -18.04
CA LEU A 39 -26.97 -16.47 -16.76
C LEU A 39 -25.98 -15.30 -16.69
N THR A 40 -25.22 -15.05 -17.76
CA THR A 40 -24.19 -14.01 -17.77
C THR A 40 -24.80 -12.62 -17.68
N THR A 41 -25.96 -12.38 -18.31
CA THR A 41 -26.67 -11.11 -18.19
C THR A 41 -27.14 -10.86 -16.74
N ILE A 42 -27.67 -11.89 -16.07
CA ILE A 42 -28.12 -11.77 -14.67
C ILE A 42 -26.94 -11.58 -13.72
N GLU A 43 -25.86 -12.33 -13.89
CA GLU A 43 -24.62 -12.18 -13.10
C GLU A 43 -24.04 -10.78 -13.23
N ASN A 44 -23.93 -10.25 -14.46
CA ASN A 44 -23.41 -8.90 -14.69
C ASN A 44 -24.30 -7.81 -14.06
N ALA A 45 -25.63 -7.96 -14.11
CA ALA A 45 -26.54 -7.00 -13.50
C ALA A 45 -26.47 -7.02 -11.97
N LEU A 46 -26.29 -8.20 -11.37
CA LEU A 46 -26.05 -8.35 -9.94
C LEU A 46 -24.71 -7.76 -9.53
N GLU A 47 -23.64 -8.04 -10.29
CA GLU A 47 -22.31 -7.48 -10.10
C GLU A 47 -22.31 -5.95 -10.25
N ALA A 48 -23.07 -5.41 -11.19
CA ALA A 48 -23.17 -3.96 -11.37
C ALA A 48 -23.85 -3.25 -10.17
N ARG A 49 -24.82 -3.90 -9.50
CA ARG A 49 -25.56 -3.29 -8.37
C ARG A 49 -24.95 -3.61 -7.01
N PHE A 50 -24.38 -4.81 -6.84
CA PHE A 50 -23.90 -5.33 -5.56
C PHE A 50 -22.44 -5.75 -5.57
N GLY A 51 -21.79 -5.75 -6.74
CA GLY A 51 -20.39 -6.07 -6.85
C GLY A 51 -19.53 -5.08 -6.07
N ASP A 52 -18.40 -5.57 -5.59
CA ASP A 52 -17.48 -4.81 -4.74
C ASP A 52 -16.64 -3.80 -5.56
N SER A 53 -17.05 -3.48 -6.79
CA SER A 53 -16.35 -2.52 -7.65
C SER A 53 -16.25 -1.12 -7.00
N HIS A 54 -17.33 -0.68 -6.35
CA HIS A 54 -17.35 0.57 -5.57
C HIS A 54 -16.43 0.50 -4.34
N LEU A 55 -16.39 -0.65 -3.66
CA LEU A 55 -15.52 -0.88 -2.51
C LEU A 55 -14.04 -0.94 -2.93
N THR A 56 -13.76 -1.54 -4.10
CA THR A 56 -12.43 -1.56 -4.73
C THR A 56 -11.97 -0.15 -5.06
N GLN A 57 -12.83 0.70 -5.62
CA GLN A 57 -12.51 2.09 -5.93
C GLN A 57 -12.24 2.92 -4.65
N PHE A 58 -12.96 2.65 -3.57
CA PHE A 58 -12.68 3.24 -2.26
C PHE A 58 -11.25 2.92 -1.79
N TYR A 59 -10.84 1.66 -1.80
CA TYR A 59 -9.49 1.26 -1.40
C TYR A 59 -8.39 1.79 -2.34
N ARG A 60 -8.66 1.89 -3.64
CA ARG A 60 -7.74 2.56 -4.59
C ARG A 60 -7.53 4.02 -4.23
N THR A 61 -8.57 4.70 -3.76
CA THR A 61 -8.50 6.09 -3.31
C THR A 61 -7.72 6.20 -2.00
N GLU A 62 -7.99 5.30 -1.06
CA GLU A 62 -7.26 5.21 0.21
C GLU A 62 -5.76 5.04 -0.02
N LEU A 63 -5.34 4.12 -0.91
CA LEU A 63 -3.93 3.94 -1.33
C LEU A 63 -3.28 5.23 -1.84
N LYS A 64 -3.94 5.94 -2.76
CA LYS A 64 -3.39 7.18 -3.36
C LYS A 64 -3.14 8.27 -2.31
N THR A 65 -4.04 8.37 -1.35
CA THR A 65 -3.98 9.37 -0.27
C THR A 65 -3.16 8.92 0.94
N ARG A 66 -2.74 7.65 0.99
CA ARG A 66 -2.03 7.10 2.13
C ARG A 66 -0.69 7.82 2.34
N ARG A 67 -0.48 8.35 3.54
CA ARG A 67 0.78 8.96 3.98
C ARG A 67 1.13 8.49 5.37
N GLN A 68 2.42 8.29 5.64
CA GLN A 68 2.93 7.84 6.94
C GLN A 68 2.55 8.84 8.04
N LYS A 69 1.90 8.34 9.09
CA LYS A 69 1.48 9.17 10.23
C LYS A 69 2.69 9.51 11.12
N PRO A 70 2.67 10.62 11.88
CA PRO A 70 3.70 10.89 12.88
C PRO A 70 3.82 9.72 13.88
N GLY A 71 5.04 9.20 14.07
CA GLY A 71 5.30 8.07 14.98
C GLY A 71 4.95 6.69 14.42
N GLU A 72 4.36 6.60 13.23
CA GLU A 72 4.08 5.31 12.58
C GLU A 72 5.38 4.68 12.06
N SER A 73 5.60 3.40 12.36
CA SER A 73 6.76 2.67 11.85
C SER A 73 6.58 2.29 10.38
N LEU A 74 7.70 2.09 9.67
CA LEU A 74 7.67 1.69 8.26
C LEU A 74 6.97 0.33 8.08
N GLN A 75 7.06 -0.58 9.06
CA GLN A 75 6.40 -1.88 9.01
C GLN A 75 4.88 -1.76 9.09
N VAL A 76 4.38 -0.88 9.96
CA VAL A 76 2.93 -0.62 10.08
C VAL A 76 2.39 0.02 8.79
N LEU A 77 3.13 0.99 8.24
CA LEU A 77 2.81 1.57 6.94
C LEU A 77 2.77 0.50 5.84
N ALA A 78 3.79 -0.35 5.75
CA ALA A 78 3.87 -1.40 4.73
C ALA A 78 2.74 -2.42 4.86
N ALA A 79 2.42 -2.87 6.08
CA ALA A 79 1.31 -3.80 6.32
C ALA A 79 -0.04 -3.22 5.87
N ASP A 80 -0.26 -1.92 6.11
CA ASP A 80 -1.48 -1.26 5.67
C ASP A 80 -1.53 -1.09 4.14
N VAL A 81 -0.41 -0.77 3.50
CA VAL A 81 -0.29 -0.75 2.02
C VAL A 81 -0.58 -2.14 1.44
N GLU A 82 -0.02 -3.21 2.00
CA GLU A 82 -0.24 -4.59 1.56
C GLU A 82 -1.72 -5.00 1.69
N ARG A 83 -2.33 -4.67 2.84
CA ARG A 83 -3.76 -4.87 3.07
C ARG A 83 -4.60 -4.16 2.01
N LEU A 84 -4.33 -2.87 1.79
CA LEU A 84 -5.08 -2.08 0.80
C LEU A 84 -4.85 -2.58 -0.63
N MET A 85 -3.63 -3.00 -0.99
CA MET A 85 -3.34 -3.58 -2.31
C MET A 85 -4.12 -4.86 -2.56
N SER A 86 -4.24 -5.71 -1.54
CA SER A 86 -5.02 -6.95 -1.61
C SER A 86 -6.51 -6.70 -1.84
N LEU A 87 -7.03 -5.55 -1.36
CA LEU A 87 -8.42 -5.17 -1.51
C LEU A 87 -8.70 -4.35 -2.79
N ALA A 88 -7.75 -3.52 -3.21
CA ALA A 88 -7.89 -2.59 -4.34
C ALA A 88 -7.55 -3.20 -5.71
N TYR A 89 -6.73 -4.24 -5.72
CA TYR A 89 -6.17 -4.85 -6.91
C TYR A 89 -6.13 -6.39 -6.80
N ALA A 90 -7.15 -6.99 -6.18
CA ALA A 90 -7.24 -8.45 -5.98
C ALA A 90 -7.08 -9.26 -7.28
N GLU A 91 -7.61 -8.74 -8.38
CA GLU A 91 -7.62 -9.39 -9.70
C GLU A 91 -6.35 -9.14 -10.53
N CYS A 92 -5.46 -8.26 -10.07
CA CYS A 92 -4.22 -7.97 -10.81
C CYS A 92 -3.19 -9.09 -10.61
N PRO A 93 -2.37 -9.40 -11.64
CA PRO A 93 -1.23 -10.30 -11.50
C PRO A 93 -0.30 -9.92 -10.35
N GLN A 94 0.28 -10.92 -9.67
CA GLN A 94 1.05 -10.71 -8.44
C GLN A 94 2.25 -9.77 -8.65
N ASP A 95 2.98 -9.93 -9.74
CA ASP A 95 4.13 -9.10 -10.12
C ASP A 95 3.76 -7.61 -10.30
N VAL A 96 2.59 -7.35 -10.87
CA VAL A 96 2.02 -6.00 -10.99
C VAL A 96 1.67 -5.45 -9.61
N ARG A 97 1.03 -6.26 -8.75
CA ARG A 97 0.70 -5.84 -7.38
C ARG A 97 1.96 -5.55 -6.56
N ASP A 98 3.00 -6.36 -6.67
CA ASP A 98 4.25 -6.20 -5.92
C ASP A 98 4.96 -4.90 -6.29
N SER A 99 5.04 -4.62 -7.60
CA SER A 99 5.63 -3.38 -8.12
C SER A 99 4.83 -2.15 -7.69
N LEU A 100 3.50 -2.20 -7.79
CA LEU A 100 2.63 -1.11 -7.33
C LEU A 100 2.72 -0.90 -5.81
N ALA A 101 2.74 -1.98 -5.03
CA ALA A 101 2.83 -1.91 -3.58
C ALA A 101 4.13 -1.21 -3.14
N ALA A 102 5.25 -1.55 -3.78
CA ALA A 102 6.52 -0.87 -3.56
C ALA A 102 6.41 0.64 -3.86
N GLN A 103 5.82 1.00 -5.00
CA GLN A 103 5.64 2.40 -5.41
C GLN A 103 4.78 3.19 -4.40
N TYR A 104 3.60 2.68 -4.04
CA TYR A 104 2.70 3.32 -3.07
C TYR A 104 3.35 3.44 -1.69
N PHE A 105 4.09 2.42 -1.25
CA PHE A 105 4.83 2.47 0.01
C PHE A 105 5.87 3.59 -0.01
N VAL A 106 6.70 3.67 -1.05
CA VAL A 106 7.71 4.73 -1.19
C VAL A 106 7.06 6.11 -1.22
N ASP A 107 5.99 6.29 -2.00
CA ASP A 107 5.25 7.55 -2.11
C ASP A 107 4.60 7.96 -0.77
N ALA A 108 4.28 7.00 0.09
CA ALA A 108 3.68 7.24 1.40
C ALA A 108 4.68 7.59 2.52
N ILE A 109 5.98 7.30 2.35
CA ILE A 109 7.01 7.62 3.36
C ILE A 109 7.08 9.13 3.62
N LYS A 110 7.07 9.52 4.90
CA LYS A 110 7.09 10.94 5.31
C LYS A 110 8.50 11.56 5.36
N ASP A 111 9.52 10.79 5.74
CA ASP A 111 10.91 11.28 5.76
C ASP A 111 11.45 11.37 4.33
N GLU A 112 11.63 12.59 3.82
CA GLU A 112 12.01 12.84 2.43
C GLU A 112 13.32 12.15 2.04
N ASP A 113 14.35 12.19 2.89
CA ASP A 113 15.62 11.52 2.59
C ASP A 113 15.44 10.00 2.45
N THR A 114 14.68 9.37 3.35
CA THR A 114 14.36 7.94 3.27
C THR A 114 13.56 7.63 2.02
N GLN A 115 12.55 8.45 1.71
CA GLN A 115 11.75 8.29 0.50
C GLN A 115 12.62 8.36 -0.77
N HIS A 116 13.48 9.37 -0.88
CA HIS A 116 14.34 9.56 -2.05
C HIS A 116 15.37 8.43 -2.18
N ALA A 117 16.01 8.04 -1.07
CA ALA A 117 16.95 6.94 -1.07
C ALA A 117 16.30 5.61 -1.47
N THR A 118 15.08 5.33 -0.99
CA THR A 118 14.36 4.11 -1.36
C THR A 118 13.86 4.16 -2.80
N ARG A 119 13.45 5.32 -3.32
CA ARG A 119 13.05 5.47 -4.73
C ARG A 119 14.20 5.13 -5.69
N LEU A 120 15.44 5.50 -5.35
CA LEU A 120 16.62 5.21 -6.17
C LEU A 120 16.98 3.73 -6.23
N MET A 121 16.50 2.92 -5.28
CA MET A 121 16.78 1.49 -5.23
C MET A 121 15.97 0.67 -6.25
N ASP A 122 14.94 1.25 -6.88
CA ASP A 122 14.08 0.60 -7.89
C ASP A 122 13.57 -0.78 -7.45
N ALA A 123 12.96 -0.81 -6.25
CA ALA A 123 12.43 -2.02 -5.64
C ALA A 123 11.37 -2.70 -6.53
N LYS A 124 11.50 -4.03 -6.71
CA LYS A 124 10.53 -4.84 -7.46
C LYS A 124 9.35 -5.31 -6.62
N ASP A 125 9.47 -5.22 -5.29
CA ASP A 125 8.46 -5.66 -4.36
C ASP A 125 8.50 -4.84 -3.06
N LEU A 126 7.37 -4.84 -2.34
CA LEU A 126 7.19 -4.10 -1.09
C LEU A 126 8.19 -4.52 -0.01
N LYS A 127 8.51 -5.81 0.07
CA LYS A 127 9.40 -6.35 1.10
C LYS A 127 10.82 -5.83 0.92
N SER A 128 11.30 -5.77 -0.31
CA SER A 128 12.59 -5.22 -0.69
C SER A 128 12.66 -3.72 -0.42
N ALA A 129 11.60 -2.96 -0.75
CA ALA A 129 11.50 -1.53 -0.45
C ALA A 129 11.51 -1.25 1.07
N LEU A 130 10.75 -2.02 1.85
CA LEU A 130 10.69 -1.91 3.31
C LEU A 130 12.05 -2.22 3.94
N ALA A 131 12.67 -3.33 3.56
CA ALA A 131 13.96 -3.75 4.10
C ALA A 131 15.05 -2.71 3.84
N TYR A 132 15.09 -2.13 2.62
CA TYR A 132 16.02 -1.06 2.29
C TYR A 132 15.74 0.20 3.12
N SER A 133 14.49 0.64 3.18
CA SER A 133 14.09 1.84 3.93
C SER A 133 14.50 1.74 5.41
N MET A 134 14.29 0.57 6.03
CA MET A 134 14.70 0.32 7.41
C MET A 134 16.23 0.37 7.58
N LYS A 135 16.99 -0.26 6.66
CA LYS A 135 18.47 -0.19 6.67
C LYS A 135 18.96 1.25 6.54
N TYR A 136 18.35 2.02 5.65
CA TYR A 136 18.69 3.43 5.44
C TYR A 136 18.42 4.26 6.71
N GLN A 137 17.26 4.08 7.35
CA GLN A 137 16.95 4.76 8.62
C GLN A 137 17.97 4.44 9.71
N ALA A 138 18.37 3.17 9.84
CA ALA A 138 19.39 2.76 10.80
C ALA A 138 20.78 3.35 10.50
N ALA A 139 21.19 3.42 9.22
CA ALA A 139 22.45 4.05 8.84
C ALA A 139 22.43 5.58 9.04
N LYS A 140 21.27 6.22 8.79
CA LYS A 140 21.05 7.65 8.95
C LYS A 140 21.15 8.08 10.41
N THR A 141 20.63 7.30 11.36
CA THR A 141 20.73 7.60 12.80
C THR A 141 22.18 7.54 13.27
N VAL A 142 22.93 6.50 12.90
CA VAL A 142 24.37 6.40 13.21
C VAL A 142 25.15 7.60 12.66
N SER A 143 24.90 7.97 11.40
CA SER A 143 25.61 9.08 10.74
C SER A 143 25.30 10.46 11.36
N LYS A 144 24.10 10.66 11.91
CA LYS A 144 23.75 11.88 12.65
C LYS A 144 24.46 11.91 14.01
N THR A 145 24.46 10.80 14.72
CA THR A 145 25.18 10.68 16.00
C THR A 145 26.68 10.91 15.84
N SER A 146 27.33 10.32 14.82
CA SER A 146 28.76 10.50 14.58
C SER A 146 29.13 11.95 14.22
N ARG A 147 28.28 12.67 13.47
CA ARG A 147 28.52 14.09 13.17
C ARG A 147 28.41 14.96 14.41
N ASN A 148 27.45 14.69 15.28
CA ASN A 148 27.29 15.42 16.54
C ASN A 148 28.48 15.18 17.48
N VAL A 149 29.01 13.96 17.55
CA VAL A 149 30.21 13.64 18.35
C VAL A 149 31.45 14.38 17.84
N ARG A 150 31.71 14.37 16.52
CA ARG A 150 32.86 15.08 15.94
C ARG A 150 32.78 16.61 16.11
N LEU A 151 31.57 17.19 16.10
CA LEU A 151 31.40 18.63 16.36
C LEU A 151 31.77 18.99 17.80
N ILE A 152 31.46 18.12 18.77
CA ILE A 152 31.82 18.33 20.18
C ILE A 152 33.34 18.21 20.37
N GLU A 153 34.00 17.26 19.72
CA GLU A 153 35.46 17.07 19.82
C GLU A 153 36.26 18.25 19.23
N VAL A 154 35.72 18.98 18.26
CA VAL A 154 36.40 20.13 17.64
C VAL A 154 36.32 21.41 18.49
N GLU A 155 35.38 21.51 19.43
CA GLU A 155 35.25 22.70 20.31
C GLU A 155 36.14 22.64 21.57
N GLU A 156 36.63 21.47 22.00
CA GLU A 156 37.46 21.34 23.21
C GLU A 156 38.96 21.66 23.03
N ASP A 157 39.48 21.80 21.80
CA ASP A 157 40.94 21.95 21.57
C ASP A 157 41.46 23.41 21.49
N THR A 158 40.65 24.43 21.79
CA THR A 158 41.10 25.86 21.76
C THR A 158 41.54 26.44 23.11
N GLY A 159 41.62 25.62 24.16
CA GLY A 159 41.85 26.06 25.54
C GLY A 159 43.26 25.86 26.11
N LYS A 160 44.36 26.24 25.42
CA LYS A 160 45.70 26.21 26.04
C LYS A 160 46.57 27.44 25.76
N LYS A 161 46.14 28.60 26.29
CA LYS A 161 46.98 29.80 26.33
C LYS A 161 47.95 29.73 27.52
N ARG A 162 49.18 29.26 27.25
CA ARG A 162 50.33 29.33 28.17
C ARG A 162 50.64 30.78 28.51
N ARG A 163 50.37 31.21 29.75
CA ARG A 163 51.05 32.38 30.33
C ARG A 163 52.34 31.90 30.99
N LYS A 164 53.46 32.03 30.28
CA LYS A 164 54.78 32.19 30.90
C LYS A 164 55.16 33.64 30.68
N SER A 165 55.22 34.43 31.74
CA SER A 165 56.00 35.67 31.75
C SER A 165 57.07 35.48 32.82
N LEU A 166 58.30 35.29 32.36
CA LEU A 166 59.50 35.44 33.17
C LEU A 166 59.77 36.94 33.34
N THR A 167 60.27 37.29 34.52
CA THR A 167 60.72 38.61 34.96
C THR A 167 62.01 39.07 34.25
N VAL A 168 62.39 40.33 34.50
CA VAL A 168 63.67 41.06 34.24
C VAL A 168 63.62 41.90 32.94
N CYS A 169 63.84 43.22 32.92
CA CYS A 169 64.75 44.09 33.70
C CYS A 169 64.10 45.13 34.60
#